data_AF-A0A497UXC7-F1
#
_entry.id   AF-A0A497UXC7-F1
#
_cell.length_a   1.000
_cell.length_b   1.000
_cell.length_c   1.000
_cell.angle_alpha   90.00
_cell.angle_beta   90.00
_cell.angle_gamma   90.00
#
_symmetry.space_group_name_H-M   'P 1'
#
loop_
_entity.id
_entity.type
_entity.pdbx_description
1 polymer ?
#
loop_
_entity_poly.entity_id
_entity_poly.type
_entity_poly.pdbx_seq_one_letter_code
_entity_poly.pdbx_strand_id
1 'polypeptide(L)' 'MKTTLKLSIGLLLLCFAFSISGCSASISTGTSSRSSKSKPLPPGQAKKVTGEKSAKKYAPGQN' A
#
# COMPACT_ATOMS: atom_id res chain seq x y z
N MET A 1 30.52 -29.69 -22.49
CA MET A 1 30.81 -28.51 -21.65
C MET A 1 30.04 -27.25 -22.05
N LYS A 2 29.89 -26.91 -23.34
CA LYS A 2 29.19 -25.67 -23.76
C LYS A 2 27.67 -25.72 -23.51
N THR A 3 27.06 -26.90 -23.62
CA THR A 3 25.63 -27.13 -23.37
C THR A 3 25.28 -27.15 -21.88
N THR A 4 26.13 -27.75 -21.05
CA THR A 4 25.99 -27.75 -19.58
C THR A 4 26.11 -26.34 -19.00
N LEU A 5 26.98 -25.50 -19.57
CA LEU A 5 27.09 -24.08 -19.20
C LEU A 5 25.83 -23.29 -19.55
N LYS A 6 25.28 -23.46 -20.76
CA LYS A 6 24.02 -22.82 -21.17
C LYS A 6 22.83 -23.25 -20.30
N LEU A 7 22.76 -24.53 -19.93
CA LEU A 7 21.75 -25.05 -19.00
C LEU A 7 21.88 -24.43 -17.60
N SER A 8 23.10 -24.30 -17.08
CA SER A 8 23.34 -23.68 -15.77
C SER A 8 22.95 -22.19 -15.74
N ILE A 9 23.21 -21.46 -16.83
CA ILE A 9 22.84 -20.03 -16.97
C ILE A 9 21.32 -19.88 -17.04
N GLY A 10 20.64 -20.73 -17.82
CA GLY A 10 19.17 -20.72 -17.90
C GLY A 10 18.50 -21.02 -16.56
N LEU A 11 19.05 -21.98 -15.81
CA LEU A 11 18.55 -22.32 -14.47
C LEU A 11 18.72 -21.16 -13.48
N LEU A 12 19.88 -20.48 -13.50
CA LEU A 12 20.16 -19.34 -12.62
C LEU A 12 19.20 -18.16 -12.88
N LEU A 13 18.92 -17.86 -14.16
CA LEU A 13 17.99 -16.80 -14.55
C LEU A 13 16.55 -17.10 -14.13
N LEU A 14 16.13 -18.37 -14.22
CA LEU A 14 14.79 -18.80 -13.79
C LEU A 14 14.60 -18.64 -12.27
N CYS A 15 15.59 -19.02 -11.47
CA CYS A 15 15.55 -18.84 -10.02
C CYS A 15 15.51 -17.36 -9.61
N PHE A 16 16.23 -16.50 -10.33
CA PHE A 16 16.24 -15.07 -10.06
C PHE A 16 14.88 -14.41 -10.33
N ALA A 17 14.23 -14.77 -11.44
CA ALA A 17 12.89 -14.26 -11.77
C ALA A 17 11.82 -14.65 -10.74
N PHE A 18 11.89 -15.87 -10.21
CA PHE A 18 10.95 -16.34 -9.17
C PHE A 18 11.12 -15.58 -7.84
N SER A 19 12.35 -15.19 -7.50
CA SER A 19 12.68 -14.51 -6.24
C SER A 19 12.06 -13.11 -6.12
N ILE A 20 11.79 -12.44 -7.26
CA ILE A 20 11.20 -11.08 -7.27
C ILE A 20 9.67 -11.13 -7.16
N SER A 21 9.03 -12.25 -7.53
CA SER A 21 7.57 -12.42 -7.50
C SER A 21 6.95 -12.32 -6.09
N GLY A 22 7.75 -12.59 -5.04
CA GLY A 22 7.32 -12.52 -3.65
C GLY A 22 7.37 -11.13 -3.01
N CYS A 23 7.97 -10.13 -3.67
CA CYS A 23 8.07 -8.77 -3.12
C CYS A 23 6.79 -7.97 -3.39
N SER A 24 5.66 -8.47 -2.89
CA SER A 24 4.46 -7.65 -2.77
C SER A 24 4.63 -6.75 -1.55
N ALA A 25 5.10 -5.51 -1.77
CA ALA A 25 4.93 -4.45 -0.79
C ALA A 25 3.44 -4.17 -0.66
N SER A 26 2.75 -4.93 0.19
CA SER A 26 1.39 -4.62 0.60
C SER A 26 1.46 -3.30 1.34
N ILE A 27 1.21 -2.20 0.61
CA ILE A 27 0.82 -0.95 1.23
C ILE A 27 -0.50 -1.27 1.89
N SER A 28 -0.45 -1.55 3.19
CA SER A 28 -1.62 -1.54 4.04
C SER A 28 -2.13 -0.10 4.06
N THR A 29 -2.82 0.33 3.01
CA THR A 29 -3.79 1.41 3.10
C THR A 29 -4.81 0.86 4.10
N GLY A 30 -4.63 1.24 5.37
CA GLY A 30 -5.40 0.72 6.48
C GLY A 30 -6.87 1.08 6.36
N THR A 31 -7.61 0.36 5.53
CA THR A 31 -9.06 0.22 5.63
C THR A 31 -9.32 -0.89 6.63
N SER A 32 -8.95 -0.63 7.88
CA SER A 32 -9.52 -1.38 8.99
C SER A 32 -11.01 -1.04 8.99
N SER A 33 -11.81 -1.88 8.33
CA SER A 33 -13.27 -1.87 8.37
C SER A 33 -13.74 -2.32 9.76
N ARG A 34 -13.35 -1.58 10.80
CA ARG A 34 -13.98 -1.68 12.10
C ARG A 34 -15.32 -0.94 12.02
N SER A 35 -16.35 -1.73 11.75
CA SER A 35 -17.75 -1.41 12.06
C SER A 35 -17.90 -1.24 13.58
N SER A 36 -17.44 -0.10 14.08
CA SER A 36 -17.63 0.33 15.45
C SER A 36 -18.02 1.79 15.36
N LYS A 37 -19.28 2.10 15.70
CA LYS A 37 -19.90 3.44 15.79
C LYS A 37 -18.87 4.56 15.63
N SER A 38 -18.57 4.93 14.39
CA SER A 38 -17.36 5.70 14.10
C SER A 38 -17.52 7.09 14.69
N LYS A 39 -16.63 7.45 15.62
CA LYS A 39 -16.43 8.86 15.96
C LYS A 39 -16.13 9.61 14.67
N PRO A 40 -16.63 10.84 14.48
CA PRO A 40 -16.31 11.63 13.30
C PRO A 40 -14.78 11.72 13.16
N LEU A 41 -14.28 11.61 11.94
CA LEU A 41 -12.86 11.72 11.66
C LEU A 41 -12.35 13.06 12.22
N PRO A 42 -11.21 13.09 12.93
CA PRO A 42 -10.67 14.35 13.41
C PRO A 42 -10.39 15.28 12.22
N PRO A 43 -10.56 16.60 12.39
CA PRO A 43 -10.56 17.58 11.29
C PRO A 43 -9.33 17.48 10.37
N GLY A 44 -8.16 17.22 10.95
CA GLY A 44 -6.92 17.05 10.18
C GLY A 44 -6.90 15.80 9.30
N GLN A 45 -7.60 14.73 9.69
CA GLN A 45 -7.74 13.51 8.89
C GLN A 45 -8.86 13.67 7.86
N ALA A 46 -9.99 14.26 8.27
CA ALA A 46 -11.11 14.57 7.38
C ALA A 46 -10.65 15.39 6.16
N LYS A 47 -9.85 16.43 6.38
CA LYS A 47 -9.24 17.24 5.32
C LYS A 47 -8.39 16.42 4.33
N LYS A 48 -7.62 15.46 4.82
CA LYS A 48 -6.74 14.63 3.97
C LYS A 48 -7.54 13.69 3.08
N VAL A 49 -8.64 13.14 3.59
CA VAL A 49 -9.51 12.25 2.80
C VAL A 49 -10.40 13.02 1.83
N THR A 50 -10.82 14.25 2.16
CA THR A 50 -11.67 15.07 1.28
C THR A 50 -10.88 15.88 0.26
N GLY A 51 -9.55 15.94 0.37
CA GLY A 51 -8.70 16.73 -0.52
C GLY A 51 -8.86 18.24 -0.35
N GLU A 52 -9.57 18.69 0.69
CA GLU A 52 -9.79 20.12 0.91
C GLU A 52 -8.52 20.83 1.43
N LYS A 53 -8.33 22.09 1.05
CA LYS A 53 -7.17 22.88 1.50
C LYS A 53 -7.28 23.33 2.97
N SER A 54 -8.42 23.18 3.63
CA SER A 54 -8.62 23.61 5.02
C SER A 54 -9.48 22.62 5.81
N ALA A 55 -9.14 22.42 7.10
CA ALA A 55 -9.91 21.59 8.02
C ALA A 55 -10.97 22.39 8.80
N LYS A 56 -11.10 23.70 8.51
CA LYS A 56 -12.00 24.60 9.24
C LYS A 56 -13.42 24.06 9.28
N LYS A 57 -13.97 23.59 8.14
CA LYS A 57 -15.32 23.04 8.01
C LYS A 57 -15.59 21.79 8.86
N TYR A 58 -14.54 21.10 9.28
CA TYR A 58 -14.64 19.89 10.11
C TYR A 58 -14.31 20.16 11.59
N ALA A 59 -14.03 21.41 11.95
CA ALA A 59 -13.80 21.79 13.33
C ALA A 59 -15.12 21.78 14.12
N PRO A 60 -15.09 21.43 15.42
CA PRO A 60 -16.27 21.52 16.27
C PRO A 60 -16.73 22.98 16.39
N GLY A 61 -18.04 23.22 16.26
CA GLY A 61 -18.64 24.55 16.38
C GLY A 61 -18.71 25.37 15.08
N GLN A 62 -18.54 24.74 13.92
CA GLN A 62 -18.90 25.35 12.64
C GLN A 62 -20.38 25.08 12.37
N ASN A 63 -21.20 26.13 12.37
CA ASN A 63 -22.58 26.09 11.83
C ASN A 63 -22.56 26.45 10.35
#